data_AF-K1UP82-F1
#
_entry.id   AF-K1UP82-F1
#
_cell.length_a   1.000
_cell.length_b   1.000
_cell.length_c   1.000
_cell.angle_alpha   90.00
_cell.angle_beta   90.00
_cell.angle_gamma   90.00
#
_symmetry.space_group_name_H-M   'P 1'
#
loop_
_entity.id
_entity.type
_entity.pdbx_description
1 polymer ?
#
loop_
_entity_poly.entity_id
_entity_poly.type
_entity_poly.pdbx_seq_one_letter_code
_entity_poly.pdbx_strand_id
1 'polypeptide(L)'
;MTNDFKPAKAGGNQPRLSKEEYAEKKRAEKEKVYQMIDDAAREIVSDPEKFKNFLDTQSRMDRYSAANALLIYSQYPQATQLKDFDDWGKDNVKITKGAKSIS
;
A
#
# COMPACT_ATOMS: atom_id res chain seq x y z
N MET A 1 -31.28 -3.36 1.81
CA MET A 1 -31.18 -4.74 2.33
C MET A 1 -30.06 -5.47 1.61
N THR A 2 -28.88 -5.58 2.23
CA THR A 2 -27.85 -6.59 1.90
C THR A 2 -26.97 -6.77 3.14
N ASN A 3 -27.50 -7.44 4.17
CA ASN A 3 -26.83 -7.66 5.46
C ASN A 3 -26.23 -9.07 5.60
N ASP A 4 -25.81 -9.71 4.49
CA ASP A 4 -25.27 -11.07 4.54
C ASP A 4 -24.06 -11.27 3.62
N PHE A 5 -23.07 -10.38 3.69
CA PHE A 5 -21.75 -10.71 3.19
C PHE A 5 -20.99 -11.52 4.25
N LYS A 6 -21.12 -12.85 4.20
CA LYS A 6 -20.17 -13.76 4.85
C LYS A 6 -18.97 -13.90 3.91
N PRO A 7 -17.78 -13.37 4.24
CA PRO A 7 -16.61 -13.69 3.44
C PRO A 7 -16.45 -15.21 3.48
N ALA A 8 -16.42 -15.83 2.30
CA ALA A 8 -15.96 -17.20 2.21
C ALA A 8 -14.58 -17.23 2.89
N LYS A 9 -14.45 -17.93 4.03
CA LYS A 9 -13.13 -18.31 4.50
C LYS A 9 -12.47 -18.94 3.29
N ALA A 10 -11.38 -18.35 2.82
CA ALA A 10 -10.58 -18.92 1.75
C ALA A 10 -10.11 -20.30 2.24
N GLY A 11 -10.93 -21.31 2.00
CA GLY A 11 -10.58 -22.72 2.08
C GLY A 11 -9.71 -23.03 0.88
N GLY A 12 -8.51 -22.47 0.88
CA GLY A 12 -7.43 -22.86 0.01
C GLY A 12 -6.51 -23.76 0.81
N ASN A 13 -6.33 -24.98 0.34
CA ASN A 13 -5.31 -25.93 0.78
C ASN A 13 -3.90 -25.41 0.43
N GLN A 14 -3.57 -24.18 0.84
CA GLN A 14 -2.25 -23.60 0.74
C GLN A 14 -1.47 -24.09 1.96
N PRO A 15 -0.32 -24.77 1.78
CA PRO A 15 0.50 -25.18 2.90
C PRO A 15 0.81 -23.93 3.74
N ARG A 16 0.46 -23.98 5.03
CA ARG A 16 0.83 -22.92 5.96
C ARG A 16 2.35 -22.93 6.02
N LEU A 17 2.96 -21.83 5.58
CA LEU A 17 4.40 -21.60 5.73
C LEU A 17 4.80 -21.95 7.16
N SER A 18 5.96 -22.58 7.31
CA SER A 18 6.55 -22.79 8.64
C SER A 18 6.74 -21.42 9.31
N LYS A 19 6.88 -21.41 10.63
CA LYS A 19 7.12 -20.16 11.37
C LYS A 19 8.37 -19.44 10.86
N GLU A 20 9.40 -20.20 10.49
CA GLU A 20 10.66 -19.68 9.94
C GLU A 20 10.46 -19.11 8.54
N GLU A 21 9.81 -19.85 7.64
CA GLU A 21 9.51 -19.40 6.28
C GLU A 21 8.62 -18.15 6.27
N TYR A 22 7.65 -18.07 7.17
CA TYR A 22 6.81 -16.88 7.32
C TYR A 22 7.62 -15.67 7.80
N ALA A 23 8.50 -15.87 8.77
CA ALA A 23 9.37 -14.81 9.27
C ALA A 23 10.34 -14.30 8.19
N GLU A 24 10.93 -15.22 7.41
CA GLU A 24 11.80 -14.88 6.28
C GLU A 24 11.03 -14.13 5.19
N LYS A 25 9.84 -14.62 4.82
CA LYS A 25 8.98 -13.94 3.85
C LYS A 25 8.63 -12.52 4.30
N LYS A 26 8.26 -12.33 5.57
CA LYS A 26 7.93 -11.00 6.12
C LYS A 26 9.15 -10.08 6.17
N ARG A 27 10.34 -10.63 6.44
CA ARG A 27 11.59 -9.88 6.36
C ARG A 27 11.88 -9.43 4.93
N ALA A 28 11.77 -10.33 3.96
CA ALA A 28 11.99 -10.03 2.55
C ALA A 28 10.96 -9.01 2.00
N GLU A 29 9.68 -9.12 2.39
CA GLU A 29 8.66 -8.13 2.06
C GLU A 29 9.01 -6.74 2.60
N LYS A 30 9.43 -6.66 3.86
CA LYS A 30 9.84 -5.40 4.51
C LYS A 30 11.07 -4.78 3.83
N GLU A 31 12.09 -5.58 3.55
CA GLU A 31 13.30 -5.14 2.88
C GLU A 31 13.01 -4.61 1.47
N LYS A 32 12.14 -5.29 0.72
CA LYS A 32 11.69 -4.83 -0.60
C LYS A 32 11.01 -3.46 -0.53
N VAL A 33 10.17 -3.22 0.48
CA VAL A 33 9.50 -1.92 0.66
C VAL A 33 10.53 -0.82 0.92
N TYR A 34 11.54 -1.07 1.75
CA TYR A 34 12.61 -0.08 1.96
C TYR A 34 13.42 0.18 0.71
N GLN A 35 13.75 -0.86 -0.07
CA GLN A 35 14.43 -0.66 -1.34
C GLN A 35 13.61 0.19 -2.31
N MET A 36 12.28 -0.02 -2.36
CA MET A 36 11.38 0.81 -3.17
C MET A 36 11.39 2.28 -2.71
N ILE A 37 11.46 2.55 -1.41
CA ILE A 37 11.58 3.91 -0.89
C ILE A 37 12.90 4.55 -1.34
N ASP A 38 14.01 3.82 -1.21
CA ASP A 38 15.33 4.34 -1.57
C ASP A 38 15.46 4.63 -3.07
N ASP A 39 14.96 3.72 -3.90
CA ASP A 39 14.96 3.88 -5.36
C ASP A 39 14.06 5.05 -5.78
N ALA A 40 12.85 5.13 -5.22
CA ALA A 40 11.93 6.24 -5.45
C ALA A 40 12.56 7.57 -5.04
N ALA A 41 13.18 7.65 -3.86
CA ALA A 41 13.82 8.85 -3.37
C ALA A 41 14.91 9.32 -4.35
N ARG A 42 15.81 8.41 -4.78
CA ARG A 42 16.88 8.74 -5.73
C ARG A 42 16.35 9.26 -7.06
N GLU A 43 15.34 8.59 -7.61
CA GLU A 43 14.73 9.01 -8.87
C GLU A 43 14.08 10.39 -8.74
N ILE A 44 13.28 10.59 -7.69
CA ILE A 44 12.47 11.79 -7.50
C ILE A 44 13.35 13.01 -7.23
N VAL A 45 14.39 12.90 -6.39
CA VAL A 45 15.27 14.04 -6.08
C VAL A 45 16.18 14.42 -7.25
N SER A 46 16.39 13.51 -8.20
CA SER A 46 17.22 13.76 -9.39
C SER A 46 16.51 14.59 -10.47
N ASP A 47 15.19 14.71 -10.38
CA ASP A 47 14.35 15.38 -11.38
C ASP A 47 13.47 16.44 -10.69
N PRO A 48 13.71 17.74 -10.94
CA PRO A 48 12.96 18.81 -10.30
C PRO A 48 11.44 18.75 -10.51
N GLU A 49 10.96 18.26 -11.66
CA GLU A 49 9.52 18.14 -11.90
C GLU A 49 8.93 16.99 -11.10
N LYS A 50 9.60 15.84 -11.05
CA LYS A 50 9.17 14.73 -10.18
C LYS A 50 9.21 15.13 -8.71
N PHE A 51 10.23 15.86 -8.28
CA PHE A 51 10.33 16.36 -6.91
C PHE A 51 9.16 17.27 -6.58
N LYS A 52 8.81 18.21 -7.46
CA LYS A 52 7.63 19.07 -7.29
C LYS A 52 6.33 18.26 -7.20
N ASN A 53 6.14 17.27 -8.06
CA ASN A 53 4.93 16.43 -8.03
C ASN A 53 4.86 15.57 -6.76
N PHE A 54 5.99 15.08 -6.26
CA PHE A 54 6.07 14.40 -4.97
C PHE A 54 5.66 15.34 -3.81
N LEU A 55 6.16 16.58 -3.79
CA LEU A 55 5.77 17.56 -2.77
C LEU A 55 4.27 17.89 -2.82
N ASP A 56 3.69 17.93 -4.03
CA ASP A 56 2.25 18.08 -4.21
C ASP A 56 1.47 16.90 -3.62
N THR A 57 1.89 15.65 -3.87
CA THR A 57 1.33 14.46 -3.19
C THR A 57 1.50 14.51 -1.67
N GLN A 58 2.69 14.85 -1.17
CA GLN A 58 2.98 14.96 0.27
C GLN A 58 2.09 16.00 0.94
N SER A 59 1.82 17.12 0.27
CA SER A 59 0.96 18.18 0.80
C SER A 59 -0.49 17.75 1.04
N ARG A 60 -1.00 16.79 0.24
CA ARG A 60 -2.33 16.19 0.43
C ARG A 60 -2.35 15.09 1.49
N MET A 61 -1.18 14.53 1.81
CA MET A 61 -0.98 13.36 2.67
C MET A 61 -0.28 13.76 3.97
N ASP A 62 -0.69 14.89 4.57
CA ASP A 62 -0.05 15.54 5.73
C ASP A 62 0.11 14.64 6.98
N ARG A 63 -0.71 13.60 7.11
CA ARG A 63 -0.65 12.61 8.20
C ARG A 63 0.38 11.50 8.00
N TYR A 64 0.98 11.40 6.81
CA TYR A 64 1.92 10.33 6.47
C TYR A 64 3.37 10.82 6.51
N SER A 65 4.27 9.92 6.92
CA SER A 65 5.70 10.18 6.83
C SER A 65 6.12 10.38 5.38
N ALA A 66 7.21 11.12 5.15
CA ALA A 66 7.76 11.31 3.80
C ALA A 66 8.06 9.96 3.10
N ALA A 67 8.51 8.95 3.85
CA ALA A 67 8.74 7.60 3.34
C ALA A 67 7.45 6.94 2.83
N ASN A 68 6.35 7.05 3.57
CA ASN A 68 5.06 6.50 3.14
C ASN A 68 4.49 7.30 1.95
N ALA A 69 4.70 8.61 1.93
CA ALA A 69 4.30 9.42 0.79
C ALA A 69 5.10 9.14 -0.47
N LEU A 70 6.37 8.75 -0.37
CA LEU A 70 7.14 8.26 -1.50
C LEU A 70 6.48 7.00 -2.06
N LEU A 71 6.11 6.04 -1.21
CA LEU A 71 5.39 4.83 -1.63
C LEU A 71 4.05 5.15 -2.30
N ILE A 72 3.29 6.10 -1.75
CA ILE A 72 2.02 6.56 -2.31
C ILE A 72 2.25 7.21 -3.67
N TYR A 73 3.21 8.13 -3.79
CA TYR A 73 3.54 8.81 -5.04
C TYR A 73 4.00 7.82 -6.12
N SER A 74 4.87 6.88 -5.78
CA SER A 74 5.40 5.89 -6.73
C SER A 74 4.37 4.86 -7.18
N GLN A 75 3.39 4.52 -6.35
CA GLN A 75 2.38 3.51 -6.67
C GLN A 75 1.07 4.11 -7.22
N TYR A 76 0.63 5.23 -6.65
CA TYR A 76 -0.63 5.89 -7.01
C TYR A 76 -0.63 7.39 -6.63
N PRO A 77 0.00 8.27 -7.44
CA PRO A 77 0.21 9.68 -7.09
C PRO A 77 -1.08 10.51 -6.98
N GLN A 78 -2.16 10.01 -7.58
CA GLN A 78 -3.51 10.58 -7.54
C GLN A 78 -4.31 10.14 -6.30
N ALA A 79 -3.71 9.38 -5.38
CA ALA A 79 -4.35 9.04 -4.12
C ALA A 79 -4.75 10.31 -3.35
N THR A 80 -5.95 10.31 -2.80
CA THR A 80 -6.48 11.39 -1.95
C THR A 80 -6.84 10.90 -0.55
N GLN A 81 -7.03 9.59 -0.39
CA GLN A 81 -7.36 8.97 0.89
C GLN A 81 -6.85 7.54 0.91
N LEU A 82 -6.39 7.10 2.08
CA LEU A 82 -5.92 5.75 2.33
C LEU A 82 -6.65 5.20 3.54
N LYS A 83 -7.10 3.95 3.41
CA LYS A 83 -7.69 3.14 4.47
C LYS A 83 -7.34 1.70 4.22
N ASP A 84 -7.37 0.89 5.26
CA ASP A 84 -7.33 -0.55 5.09
C ASP A 84 -8.67 -1.08 4.52
N PHE A 85 -8.69 -2.36 4.19
CA PHE A 85 -9.85 -3.00 3.57
C PHE A 85 -11.11 -2.89 4.44
N ASP A 86 -10.98 -3.05 5.76
CA ASP A 86 -12.10 -3.08 6.68
C ASP A 86 -12.67 -1.68 6.90
N ASP A 87 -11.81 -0.67 6.97
CA ASP A 87 -12.18 0.74 7.12
C ASP A 87 -12.89 1.29 5.88
N TRP A 88 -12.57 0.84 4.67
CA TRP A 88 -13.39 1.13 3.49
C TRP A 88 -14.79 0.51 3.60
N GLY A 89 -14.87 -0.70 4.15
CA GLY A 89 -16.13 -1.40 4.39
C GLY A 89 -17.04 -0.66 5.39
N LYS A 90 -16.47 -0.03 6.43
CA LYS A 90 -17.22 0.79 7.40
C LYS A 90 -17.90 2.00 6.75
N ASP A 91 -17.31 2.54 5.69
CA ASP A 91 -17.87 3.63 4.88
C ASP A 91 -18.82 3.13 3.78
N ASN A 92 -19.10 1.83 3.73
CA ASN A 92 -19.87 1.18 2.66
C ASN A 92 -19.24 1.36 1.26
N VAL A 93 -17.92 1.57 1.20
CA VAL A 93 -17.13 1.63 -0.03
C VAL A 93 -16.55 0.24 -0.32
N LYS A 94 -16.70 -0.22 -1.56
CA LYS A 94 -16.19 -1.53 -2.00
C LYS A 94 -14.97 -1.36 -2.88
N ILE A 95 -13.92 -2.12 -2.58
CA ILE A 95 -12.73 -2.20 -3.42
C ILE A 95 -13.04 -3.04 -4.66
N THR A 96 -12.69 -2.53 -5.83
CA THR A 96 -12.87 -3.23 -7.11
C THR A 96 -12.03 -4.50 -7.15
N LYS A 97 -12.61 -5.59 -7.67
CA LYS A 97 -11.91 -6.87 -7.81
C LYS A 97 -10.64 -6.70 -8.66
N GLY A 98 -9.51 -7.13 -8.13
CA GLY A 98 -8.20 -7.05 -8.79
C GLY A 98 -7.43 -5.74 -8.52
N ALA A 99 -8.00 -4.80 -7.76
CA ALA A 99 -7.25 -3.64 -7.29
C ALA A 99 -6.08 -4.06 -6.38
N LYS A 100 -4.96 -3.35 -6.50
CA LYS A 100 -3.75 -3.58 -5.70
C LYS A 100 -3.69 -2.57 -4.56
N SER A 101 -3.29 -3.03 -3.38
CA SER A 101 -2.98 -2.15 -2.25
C SER A 101 -1.67 -1.41 -2.49
N ILE A 102 -1.52 -0.27 -1.82
CA ILE A 102 -0.23 0.39 -1.65
C ILE A 102 0.48 -0.31 -0.49
N SER A 103 1.67 -0.85 -0.76
CA SER A 103 2.55 -1.44 0.26
C SER A 103 3.32 -0.39 1.03
#